data_AF-A0A1E5L0M2-F1
#
_entry.id   AF-A0A1E5L0M2-F1
#
_cell.length_a   1.000
_cell.length_b   1.000
_cell.length_c   1.000
_cell.angle_alpha   90.00
_cell.angle_beta   90.00
_cell.angle_gamma   90.00
#
_symmetry.space_group_name_H-M   'P 1'
#
loop_
_entity.id
_entity.type
_entity.pdbx_description
1 polymer ?
#
loop_
_entity_poly.entity_id
_entity_poly.type
_entity_poly.pdbx_seq_one_letter_code
_entity_poly.pdbx_strand_id
1 'polypeptide(L)'
;MIYEIPMIRENEHLIFELMSRSTEDLLNEKTLTLYYLLRAARKAKDIFFREKDQERFTFFTKKNFIIENILLEREGCFPLSVSDAFLRKKQEEVQKFENNLVFKNRQKMSVLKIQ
;
A
#
# COMPACT_ATOMS: atom_id res chain seq x y z
N MET A 1 -10.14 24.50 -1.97
CA MET A 1 -8.93 24.28 -2.79
C MET A 1 -8.97 22.84 -3.26
N ILE A 2 -9.19 22.63 -4.55
CA ILE A 2 -9.05 21.31 -5.17
C ILE A 2 -7.54 21.03 -5.16
N TYR A 3 -7.09 20.11 -4.32
CA TYR A 3 -5.71 19.65 -4.36
C TYR A 3 -5.54 18.89 -5.67
N GLU A 4 -5.01 19.56 -6.70
CA GLU A 4 -4.49 18.89 -7.88
C GLU A 4 -3.31 18.02 -7.42
N ILE A 5 -3.55 16.71 -7.34
CA ILE A 5 -2.54 15.72 -6.97
C ILE A 5 -1.64 15.52 -8.18
N PRO A 6 -0.32 15.82 -8.10
CA PRO A 6 0.59 15.57 -9.19
C PRO A 6 0.91 14.06 -9.27
N MET A 7 0.03 13.32 -9.93
CA MET A 7 0.02 11.84 -10.09
C MET A 7 1.31 11.20 -10.65
N ILE A 8 2.27 11.98 -11.14
CA ILE A 8 3.47 11.45 -11.83
C ILE A 8 4.68 11.32 -10.88
N ARG A 9 4.83 12.18 -9.86
CA ARG A 9 6.01 12.19 -8.97
C ARG A 9 5.96 11.21 -7.79
N GLU A 10 4.77 10.72 -7.41
CA GLU A 10 4.62 9.83 -6.24
C GLU A 10 5.30 8.47 -6.43
N ASN A 11 5.38 7.96 -7.66
CA ASN A 11 5.94 6.63 -7.89
C ASN A 11 7.47 6.62 -7.72
N GLU A 12 8.18 7.68 -8.11
CA GLU A 12 9.65 7.73 -8.00
C GLU A 12 10.12 7.70 -6.53
N HIS A 13 9.47 8.47 -5.66
CA HIS A 13 9.75 8.46 -4.23
C HIS A 13 9.49 7.08 -3.61
N LEU A 14 8.36 6.45 -3.95
CA LEU A 14 8.01 5.11 -3.47
C LEU A 14 8.95 4.03 -4.00
N ILE A 15 9.48 4.18 -5.22
CA ILE A 15 10.50 3.28 -5.77
C ILE A 15 11.78 3.39 -4.95
N PHE A 16 12.24 4.61 -4.64
CA PHE A 16 13.42 4.82 -3.79
C PHE A 16 13.22 4.26 -2.38
N GLU A 17 12.08 4.55 -1.74
CA GLU A 17 11.72 3.94 -0.45
C GLU A 17 11.72 2.42 -0.50
N LEU A 18 11.21 1.83 -1.58
CA LEU A 18 11.13 0.38 -1.71
C LEU A 18 12.52 -0.27 -1.81
N MET A 19 13.49 0.44 -2.41
CA MET A 19 14.87 -0.02 -2.51
C MET A 19 15.55 -0.10 -1.13
N SER A 20 15.23 0.81 -0.21
CA SER A 20 15.83 0.84 1.13
C SER A 20 15.13 -0.06 2.16
N ARG A 21 13.87 -0.45 1.92
CA ARG A 21 13.10 -1.31 2.84
C ARG A 21 13.58 -2.76 2.81
N SER A 22 13.80 -3.36 3.98
CA SER A 22 13.99 -4.80 4.13
C SER A 22 12.66 -5.58 4.02
N THR A 23 12.71 -6.91 4.03
CA THR A 23 11.49 -7.74 4.12
C THR A 23 10.78 -7.55 5.46
N GLU A 24 11.52 -7.38 6.54
CA GLU A 24 10.98 -7.13 7.88
C GLU A 24 10.23 -5.79 7.93
N ASP A 25 10.77 -4.75 7.30
CA ASP A 25 10.07 -3.47 7.18
C ASP A 25 8.75 -3.62 6.43
N LEU A 26 8.73 -4.41 5.34
CA LEU A 26 7.51 -4.69 4.57
C LEU A 26 6.50 -5.50 5.39
N LEU A 27 6.96 -6.43 6.23
CA LEU A 27 6.09 -7.22 7.11
C LEU A 27 5.41 -6.38 8.18
N ASN A 28 6.00 -5.25 8.57
CA ASN A 28 5.45 -4.34 9.58
C ASN A 28 4.61 -3.20 8.98
N GLU A 29 4.61 -3.04 7.66
CA GLU A 29 3.89 -1.97 7.00
C GLU A 29 2.37 -2.11 7.08
N LYS A 30 1.64 -0.99 6.95
CA LYS A 30 0.19 -1.03 6.83
C LYS A 30 -0.22 -1.66 5.49
N THR A 31 -1.31 -2.43 5.49
CA THR A 31 -1.81 -3.10 4.26
C THR A 31 -2.08 -2.10 3.14
N LEU A 32 -2.60 -0.91 3.45
CA LEU A 32 -2.80 0.15 2.44
C LEU A 32 -1.47 0.58 1.82
N THR A 33 -0.41 0.80 2.63
CA THR A 33 0.94 1.13 2.15
C THR A 33 1.47 0.05 1.22
N LEU A 34 1.26 -1.23 1.55
CA LEU A 34 1.68 -2.35 0.70
C LEU A 34 1.07 -2.32 -0.69
N TYR A 35 -0.19 -1.87 -0.85
CA TYR A 35 -0.78 -1.69 -2.18
C TYR A 35 -0.09 -0.58 -2.99
N TYR A 36 0.25 0.55 -2.35
CA TYR A 36 1.01 1.62 -3.00
C TYR A 36 2.41 1.15 -3.42
N LEU A 37 3.10 0.42 -2.53
CA LEU A 37 4.42 -0.15 -2.81
C LEU A 37 4.36 -1.20 -3.92
N LEU A 38 3.33 -2.05 -3.97
CA LEU A 38 3.13 -3.02 -5.06
C LEU A 38 2.96 -2.32 -6.41
N ARG A 39 2.21 -1.21 -6.46
CA ARG A 39 2.05 -0.41 -7.67
C ARG A 39 3.38 0.16 -8.14
N ALA A 40 4.16 0.73 -7.22
CA ALA A 40 5.47 1.31 -7.49
C ALA A 40 6.46 0.23 -7.98
N ALA A 41 6.49 -0.92 -7.31
CA ALA A 41 7.35 -2.06 -7.65
C ALA A 41 7.06 -2.63 -9.05
N ARG A 42 5.79 -2.76 -9.43
CA ARG A 42 5.38 -3.22 -10.77
C ARG A 42 5.80 -2.22 -11.85
N LYS A 43 5.57 -0.91 -11.61
CA LYS A 43 6.02 0.14 -12.53
C LYS A 43 7.54 0.15 -12.70
N ALA A 44 8.30 0.07 -11.61
CA ALA A 44 9.76 0.00 -11.65
C ALA A 44 10.25 -1.21 -12.44
N LYS A 45 9.69 -2.40 -12.18
CA LYS A 45 10.01 -3.61 -12.93
C LYS A 45 9.84 -3.39 -14.44
N ASP A 46 8.73 -2.79 -14.86
CA ASP A 46 8.45 -2.56 -16.28
C ASP A 46 9.36 -1.49 -16.91
N ILE A 47 9.77 -0.47 -16.15
CA ILE A 47 10.77 0.51 -16.57
C ILE A 47 12.13 -0.17 -16.80
N PHE A 48 12.65 -0.87 -15.80
CA PHE A 48 13.97 -1.52 -15.89
C PHE A 48 14.01 -2.66 -16.91
N PHE A 49 12.88 -3.34 -17.15
CA PHE A 49 12.76 -4.27 -18.27
C PHE A 49 12.98 -3.59 -19.62
N ARG A 50 12.35 -2.43 -19.85
CA ARG A 50 12.50 -1.66 -21.10
C ARG A 50 13.89 -1.07 -21.27
N GLU A 51 14.52 -0.67 -20.17
CA GLU A 51 15.89 -0.14 -20.14
C GLU A 51 16.96 -1.24 -20.28
N LYS A 52 16.57 -2.52 -20.26
CA LYS A 52 17.48 -3.68 -20.27
C LYS A 52 18.43 -3.72 -19.06
N ASP A 53 18.03 -3.12 -17.94
CA ASP A 53 18.72 -3.23 -16.66
C ASP A 53 18.27 -4.50 -15.94
N GLN A 54 18.99 -5.60 -16.18
CA GLN A 54 18.63 -6.92 -15.67
C GLN A 54 18.74 -7.02 -14.15
N GLU A 55 19.67 -6.30 -13.54
CA GLU A 55 19.89 -6.32 -12.09
C GLU A 55 18.68 -5.71 -11.38
N ARG A 56 18.29 -4.50 -11.77
CA ARG A 56 17.13 -3.82 -11.17
C ARG A 56 15.82 -4.49 -11.52
N PHE A 57 15.68 -4.99 -12.75
CA PHE A 57 14.51 -5.80 -13.13
C PHE A 57 14.34 -7.01 -12.19
N THR A 58 15.41 -7.74 -11.94
CA THR A 58 15.40 -8.91 -11.05
C THR A 58 15.10 -8.48 -9.60
N PHE A 59 15.68 -7.38 -9.15
CA PHE A 59 15.41 -6.82 -7.83
C PHE A 59 13.92 -6.49 -7.62
N PHE A 60 13.31 -5.72 -8.54
CA PHE A 60 11.90 -5.34 -8.41
C PHE A 60 10.95 -6.52 -8.66
N THR A 61 11.37 -7.53 -9.43
CA THR A 61 10.62 -8.80 -9.53
C THR A 61 10.55 -9.50 -8.18
N LYS A 62 11.66 -9.60 -7.45
CA LYS A 62 11.68 -10.15 -6.08
C LYS A 62 10.82 -9.31 -5.12
N LYS A 63 10.90 -7.98 -5.20
CA LYS A 63 10.07 -7.08 -4.38
C LYS A 63 8.58 -7.27 -4.62
N ASN A 64 8.15 -7.42 -5.88
CA ASN A 64 6.75 -7.73 -6.21
C ASN A 64 6.31 -9.02 -5.52
N PHE A 65 7.10 -10.10 -5.66
CA PHE A 65 6.78 -11.39 -5.06
C PHE A 65 6.64 -11.31 -3.54
N ILE A 66 7.57 -10.62 -2.86
CA ILE A 66 7.52 -10.44 -1.40
C ILE A 66 6.22 -9.73 -1.01
N ILE A 67 5.90 -8.59 -1.63
CA ILE A 67 4.70 -7.82 -1.28
C ILE A 67 3.42 -8.61 -1.58
N GLU A 68 3.37 -9.33 -2.70
CA GLU A 68 2.23 -10.17 -3.08
C GLU A 68 1.96 -11.28 -2.05
N ASN A 69 3.01 -11.93 -1.52
CA ASN A 69 2.84 -12.94 -0.47
C ASN A 69 2.36 -12.33 0.84
N ILE A 70 2.89 -11.17 1.25
CA ILE A 70 2.42 -10.49 2.46
C ILE A 70 0.94 -10.10 2.33
N LEU A 71 0.52 -9.60 1.16
CA LEU A 71 -0.88 -9.27 0.89
C LEU A 71 -1.76 -10.52 0.86
N LEU A 72 -1.27 -11.62 0.28
CA LEU A 72 -1.97 -12.90 0.26
C LEU A 72 -2.23 -13.42 1.68
N GLU A 73 -1.24 -13.36 2.57
CA GLU A 73 -1.38 -13.78 3.96
C GLU A 73 -2.38 -12.91 4.75
N ARG A 74 -2.39 -11.59 4.48
CA ARG A 74 -3.22 -10.63 5.23
C ARG A 74 -4.66 -10.54 4.75
N GLU A 75 -4.87 -10.55 3.44
CA GLU A 75 -6.18 -10.28 2.81
C GLU A 75 -6.74 -11.51 2.09
N GLY A 76 -6.01 -12.64 2.07
CA GLY A 76 -6.38 -13.85 1.33
C GLY A 76 -6.23 -13.74 -0.19
N CYS A 77 -5.85 -12.57 -0.70
CA CYS A 77 -5.64 -12.31 -2.11
C CYS A 77 -4.78 -11.05 -2.32
N PHE A 78 -4.24 -10.88 -3.54
CA PHE A 78 -3.64 -9.64 -3.99
C PHE A 78 -4.21 -9.23 -5.36
N PRO A 79 -4.29 -7.92 -5.66
CA PRO A 79 -4.85 -7.46 -6.92
C PRO A 79 -3.88 -7.71 -8.09
N LEU A 80 -4.42 -8.16 -9.23
CA LEU A 80 -3.67 -8.25 -10.49
C LEU A 80 -3.23 -6.86 -11.00
N SER A 81 -4.06 -5.84 -10.76
CA SER A 81 -3.77 -4.44 -11.12
C SER A 81 -4.08 -3.51 -9.95
N VAL A 82 -3.17 -2.59 -9.64
CA VAL A 82 -3.38 -1.55 -8.62
C VAL A 82 -3.71 -0.22 -9.32
N SER A 83 -5.00 0.00 -9.59
CA SER A 83 -5.51 1.24 -10.19
C SER A 83 -5.82 2.30 -9.13
N ASP A 84 -5.96 3.56 -9.55
CA ASP A 84 -6.35 4.64 -8.63
C ASP A 84 -7.73 4.40 -8.02
N ALA A 85 -8.66 3.84 -8.78
CA ALA A 85 -9.98 3.46 -8.29
C ALA A 85 -9.90 2.38 -7.20
N PHE A 86 -9.00 1.40 -7.37
CA PHE A 86 -8.76 0.37 -6.36
C PHE A 86 -8.17 0.96 -5.08
N LEU A 87 -7.14 1.81 -5.20
CA LEU A 87 -6.50 2.47 -4.06
C LEU A 87 -7.49 3.35 -3.28
N ARG A 88 -8.28 4.17 -4.00
CA ARG A 88 -9.32 5.00 -3.38
C ARG A 88 -10.34 4.15 -2.63
N LYS A 89 -10.79 3.04 -3.21
CA LYS A 89 -11.71 2.11 -2.55
C LYS A 89 -11.11 1.55 -1.25
N LYS A 90 -9.85 1.10 -1.28
CA LYS A 90 -9.14 0.60 -0.09
C LYS A 90 -8.95 1.68 0.97
N GLN A 91 -8.66 2.91 0.57
CA GLN A 91 -8.58 4.05 1.48
C GLN A 91 -9.93 4.36 2.15
N GLU A 92 -11.03 4.34 1.39
CA GLU A 92 -12.38 4.52 1.93
C GLU A 92 -12.77 3.41 2.91
N GLU A 93 -12.40 2.15 2.63
CA GLU A 93 -12.61 1.02 3.55
C GLU A 93 -11.90 1.23 4.89
N VAL A 94 -10.62 1.64 4.85
CA VAL A 94 -9.84 1.98 6.05
C VAL A 94 -10.49 3.13 6.81
N GLN A 95 -10.87 4.22 6.13
CA GLN A 95 -11.50 5.37 6.77
C GLN A 95 -12.84 5.02 7.43
N LYS A 96 -13.66 4.21 6.77
CA LYS A 96 -14.94 3.72 7.33
C LYS A 96 -14.69 2.89 8.58
N PHE A 97 -13.70 2.01 8.56
CA PHE A 97 -13.32 1.19 9.71
C PHE A 97 -12.87 2.05 10.89
N GLU A 98 -11.98 3.01 10.67
CA GLU A 98 -11.50 3.93 11.71
C GLU A 98 -12.64 4.75 12.33
N ASN A 99 -13.52 5.30 11.49
CA ASN A 99 -14.70 6.04 11.95
C ASN A 99 -15.62 5.18 12.83
N ASN A 100 -15.82 3.90 12.45
CA ASN A 100 -16.62 2.96 13.23
C ASN A 100 -15.99 2.63 14.58
N LEU A 101 -14.66 2.50 14.64
CA LEU A 101 -13.94 2.29 15.91
C LEU A 101 -14.10 3.49 16.85
N VAL A 102 -13.93 4.71 16.33
CA VAL A 102 -14.11 5.95 17.11
C VAL A 102 -15.54 6.03 17.64
N PHE A 103 -16.53 5.75 16.80
CA PHE A 103 -17.93 5.75 17.21
C PHE A 103 -18.23 4.75 18.33
N LYS A 104 -17.77 3.49 18.20
CA LYS A 104 -17.94 2.46 19.24
C LYS A 104 -17.25 2.83 20.55
N ASN A 105 -16.05 3.43 20.48
CA ASN A 105 -15.32 3.87 21.66
C ASN A 105 -16.05 5.00 22.40
N ARG A 106 -16.65 5.95 21.68
CA ARG A 106 -17.49 6.99 22.28
C ARG A 106 -18.70 6.40 23.00
N GLN A 107 -19.37 5.42 22.40
CA GLN A 107 -20.51 4.73 23.03
C GLN A 107 -20.10 4.01 24.32
N LYS A 108 -18.98 3.26 24.31
CA LYS A 108 -18.46 2.61 25.54
C LYS A 108 -18.15 3.63 26.63
N MET A 109 -17.53 4.75 26.29
CA MET A 109 -17.21 5.83 27.23
C MET A 109 -18.46 6.53 27.79
N SER A 110 -19.54 6.64 27.03
CA SER A 110 -20.81 7.18 27.56
C SER A 110 -21.48 6.24 28.56
N VAL A 111 -21.38 4.93 28.37
CA VAL A 111 -21.94 3.94 29.31
C VAL A 111 -21.18 3.94 30.64
N LEU A 112 -19.85 4.06 30.60
CA LEU A 112 -19.01 4.09 31.80
C LEU A 112 -19.17 5.36 32.65
N LYS A 113 -19.68 6.46 32.09
CA LYS A 113 -19.93 7.72 32.82
C LYS A 113 -21.26 7.76 33.58
N ILE A 114 -22.12 6.75 33.36
CA ILE A 114 -23.47 6.67 33.95
C ILE A 114 -23.50 5.67 35.13
N GLN A 115 -22.37 5.01 35.43
CA GLN A 115 -22.15 4.17 36.62
C GLN A 115 -21.31 4.92 37.65
#